data_AF-A0A0A1TDD4-F1
#
_entry.id   AF-A0A0A1TDD4-F1
#
_cell.length_a   1.000
_cell.length_b   1.000
_cell.length_c   1.000
_cell.angle_alpha   90.00
_cell.angle_beta   90.00
_cell.angle_gamma   90.00
#
_symmetry.space_group_name_H-M   'P 1'
#
loop_
_entity.id
_entity.type
_entity.pdbx_description
1 polymer ?
#
loop_
_entity_poly.entity_id
_entity_poly.type
_entity_poly.pdbx_seq_one_letter_code
_entity_poly.pdbx_strand_id
1 'polypeptide(L)'
;MDPALESLATAGYYILRHSSNRRESSDYRTVLNKEWARRNKPIANLVVHTGVGPDGVVYANFDEGFLPLYHDDTLRMSEPCEDANVRQWRFETEADCENWFHAEVSNIVMAAWTAYPTVMQLSQSKPPTAGPIPETADIVYSTKIGNTKHILAVGEIKKSVIDRGAWQSGQLPVGGEQQRLSQELRQYARRYQCPQVFCFDGETLLVLQFRVATLDAIDEANCRVDCWVIPVRNSTTTLRYALYRLLTQGWRRCQGVMAEEITVDGITSAYREFYNGRPIWRVDGANTALHPHGYERSVDASTGAFKWRLSPYPDIFETLPLWHSQ
;
A
#
# COMPACT_ATOMS: atom_id res chain seq x y z
N MET A 1 -7.69 37.67 -22.03
CA MET A 1 -7.28 36.62 -21.07
C MET A 1 -7.97 35.38 -21.56
N ASP A 2 -7.22 34.45 -22.14
CA ASP A 2 -7.76 33.28 -22.82
C ASP A 2 -8.36 32.31 -21.78
N PRO A 3 -9.67 31.98 -21.83
CA PRO A 3 -10.30 31.05 -20.89
C PRO A 3 -9.88 29.58 -21.11
N ALA A 4 -9.03 29.29 -22.10
CA ALA A 4 -8.80 27.93 -22.60
C ALA A 4 -7.67 27.15 -21.91
N LEU A 5 -7.19 27.54 -20.74
CA LEU A 5 -6.18 26.79 -19.96
C LEU A 5 -6.42 26.94 -18.45
N GLU A 6 -7.65 26.64 -18.00
CA GLU A 6 -7.77 26.00 -16.68
C GLU A 6 -7.00 24.69 -16.77
N SER A 7 -5.78 24.64 -16.21
CA SER A 7 -5.11 23.36 -16.00
C SER A 7 -6.02 22.54 -15.11
N LEU A 8 -6.78 21.60 -15.69
CA LEU A 8 -7.63 20.68 -14.94
C LEU A 8 -6.77 20.07 -13.84
N ALA A 9 -7.10 20.36 -12.58
CA ALA A 9 -6.34 19.85 -11.46
C ALA A 9 -6.54 18.33 -11.41
N THR A 10 -5.46 17.58 -11.58
CA THR A 10 -5.52 16.12 -11.64
C THR A 10 -5.15 15.50 -10.29
N ALA A 11 -5.53 14.25 -10.08
CA ALA A 11 -5.14 13.50 -8.90
C ALA A 11 -3.62 13.45 -8.74
N GLY A 12 -2.87 13.26 -9.83
CA GLY A 12 -1.41 13.27 -9.81
C GLY A 12 -0.80 14.59 -9.32
N TYR A 13 -1.40 15.72 -9.71
CA TYR A 13 -0.97 17.04 -9.23
C TYR A 13 -1.10 17.17 -7.71
N TYR A 14 -2.22 16.76 -7.13
CA TYR A 14 -2.44 16.87 -5.68
C TYR A 14 -1.78 15.75 -4.88
N ILE A 15 -1.65 14.54 -5.43
CA ILE A 15 -0.96 13.41 -4.80
C ILE A 15 0.53 13.74 -4.58
N LEU A 16 1.16 14.45 -5.52
CA LEU A 16 2.57 14.85 -5.41
C LEU A 16 2.80 16.08 -4.51
N ARG A 17 1.74 16.63 -3.89
CA ARG A 17 1.84 17.78 -2.98
C ARG A 17 1.60 17.38 -1.53
N HIS A 18 2.33 18.01 -0.61
CA HIS A 18 2.08 17.85 0.82
C HIS A 18 0.73 18.47 1.17
N SER A 19 0.06 17.87 2.15
CA SER A 19 -1.13 18.44 2.79
C SER A 19 -0.85 19.87 3.24
N SER A 20 -1.77 20.78 2.94
CA SER A 20 -1.58 22.24 3.13
C SER A 20 -2.17 22.75 4.45
N ASN A 21 -3.14 22.02 5.01
CA ASN A 21 -3.85 22.46 6.20
C ASN A 21 -3.01 22.33 7.48
N ARG A 22 -3.08 23.38 8.32
CA ARG A 22 -2.38 23.43 9.59
C ARG A 22 -3.05 22.49 10.60
N ARG A 23 -2.20 21.88 11.43
CA ARG A 23 -2.62 21.05 12.55
C ARG A 23 -1.93 21.47 13.83
N GLU A 24 -2.67 21.41 14.92
CA GLU A 24 -2.18 21.49 16.29
C GLU A 24 -2.35 20.12 16.94
N SER A 25 -1.28 19.57 17.53
CA SER A 25 -1.36 18.29 18.23
C SER A 25 -1.31 18.51 19.73
N SER A 26 -2.21 17.85 20.46
CA SER A 26 -2.08 17.68 21.92
C SER A 26 -1.07 16.59 22.27
N ASP A 27 -0.64 16.55 23.53
CA ASP A 27 0.27 15.53 24.09
C ASP A 27 -0.42 14.17 24.36
N TYR A 28 -1.74 14.05 24.12
CA TYR A 28 -2.47 12.80 24.32
C TYR A 28 -1.93 11.68 23.41
N ARG A 29 -1.85 10.45 23.93
CA ARG A 29 -1.30 9.32 23.21
C ARG A 29 -2.19 8.09 23.32
N THR A 30 -2.32 7.35 22.23
CA THR A 30 -3.04 6.07 22.23
C THR A 30 -2.31 5.03 23.08
N VAL A 31 -3.08 4.27 23.85
CA VAL A 31 -2.56 3.14 24.61
C VAL A 31 -2.59 1.86 23.75
N LEU A 32 -1.41 1.26 23.55
CA LEU A 32 -1.27 -0.03 22.87
C LEU A 32 -1.48 -1.20 23.86
N ASN A 33 -2.74 -1.60 24.06
CA ASN A 33 -3.12 -2.65 25.04
C ASN A 33 -4.05 -3.74 24.46
N LYS A 34 -4.06 -3.94 23.13
CA LYS A 34 -4.86 -5.01 22.52
C LYS A 34 -4.29 -6.39 22.90
N GLU A 35 -4.90 -7.05 23.88
CA GLU A 35 -4.42 -8.34 24.43
C GLU A 35 -4.28 -9.43 23.35
N TRP A 36 -5.18 -9.44 22.38
CA TRP A 36 -5.19 -10.39 21.28
C TRP A 36 -3.96 -10.26 20.35
N ALA A 37 -3.36 -9.06 20.27
CA ALA A 37 -2.16 -8.81 19.46
C ALA A 37 -0.89 -9.34 20.15
N ARG A 38 -0.86 -9.43 21.49
CA ARG A 38 0.32 -9.82 22.28
C ARG A 38 0.81 -11.25 22.05
N ARG A 39 -0.06 -12.14 21.55
CA ARG A 39 0.27 -13.55 21.30
C ARG A 39 1.08 -13.77 20.02
N ASN A 40 1.27 -12.73 19.21
CA ASN A 40 1.88 -12.85 17.89
C ASN A 40 3.36 -12.56 17.92
N LYS A 41 4.07 -13.11 16.93
CA LYS A 41 5.48 -12.80 16.75
C LYS A 41 5.63 -11.34 16.28
N PRO A 42 6.54 -10.56 16.88
CA PRO A 42 6.80 -9.20 16.42
C PRO A 42 7.38 -9.21 15.00
N ILE A 43 7.41 -8.03 14.37
CA ILE A 43 8.17 -7.87 13.13
C ILE A 43 9.65 -7.79 13.51
N ALA A 44 10.43 -8.79 13.09
CA ALA A 44 11.85 -8.92 13.43
C ALA A 44 12.79 -8.76 12.23
N ASN A 45 12.27 -8.87 11.00
CA ASN A 45 13.03 -8.78 9.77
C ASN A 45 12.52 -7.59 8.92
N LEU A 46 12.86 -6.38 9.37
CA LEU A 46 12.50 -5.14 8.68
C LEU A 46 13.54 -4.80 7.61
N VAL A 47 13.07 -4.44 6.41
CA VAL A 47 13.87 -3.77 5.39
C VAL A 47 13.35 -2.35 5.24
N VAL A 48 14.14 -1.41 5.73
CA VAL A 48 13.78 0.01 5.73
C VAL A 48 14.18 0.64 4.40
N HIS A 49 13.20 1.28 3.76
CA HIS A 49 13.33 1.92 2.44
C HIS A 49 13.30 3.46 2.52
N THR A 50 13.46 3.98 3.73
CA THR A 50 13.54 5.42 4.00
C THR A 50 14.88 5.78 4.65
N GLY A 51 15.54 6.81 4.14
CA GLY A 51 16.78 7.35 4.69
C GLY A 51 16.64 8.80 5.13
N VAL A 52 17.41 9.22 6.13
CA VAL A 52 17.53 10.63 6.50
C VAL A 52 18.77 11.19 5.81
N GLY A 53 18.59 12.21 4.98
CA GLY A 53 19.70 12.90 4.32
C GLY A 53 20.53 13.76 5.28
N PRO A 54 21.70 14.24 4.85
CA PRO A 54 22.53 15.16 5.63
C PRO A 54 21.83 16.48 6.01
N ASP A 55 20.79 16.84 5.26
CA ASP A 55 19.91 17.99 5.46
C ASP A 55 18.80 17.74 6.51
N GLY A 56 18.72 16.52 7.06
CA GLY A 56 17.66 16.11 7.98
C GLY A 56 16.32 15.81 7.30
N VAL A 57 16.27 15.80 5.96
CA VAL A 57 15.07 15.47 5.19
C VAL A 57 14.97 13.96 5.00
N VAL A 58 13.76 13.41 5.11
CA VAL A 58 13.50 11.99 4.87
C VAL A 58 13.21 11.73 3.39
N TYR A 59 13.98 10.82 2.80
CA TYR A 59 13.86 10.35 1.43
C TYR A 59 13.32 8.92 1.43
N ALA A 60 12.39 8.61 0.54
CA ALA A 60 11.79 7.27 0.40
C ALA A 60 12.09 6.68 -0.98
N ASN A 61 12.53 5.42 -1.02
CA ASN A 61 12.68 4.64 -2.25
C ASN A 61 11.62 3.55 -2.32
N PHE A 62 10.63 3.68 -3.20
CA PHE A 62 9.60 2.65 -3.35
C PHE A 62 9.97 1.57 -4.37
N ASP A 63 10.94 1.81 -5.25
CA ASP A 63 11.19 0.98 -6.42
C ASP A 63 11.99 -0.29 -6.10
N GLU A 64 12.61 -0.36 -4.91
CA GLU A 64 13.22 -1.59 -4.37
C GLU A 64 12.22 -2.52 -3.65
N GLY A 65 11.09 -1.96 -3.19
CA GLY A 65 10.08 -2.66 -2.40
C GLY A 65 8.82 -3.02 -3.16
N PHE A 66 8.34 -2.10 -4.00
CA PHE A 66 7.13 -2.24 -4.79
C PHE A 66 7.44 -2.49 -6.26
N LEU A 67 6.44 -3.00 -6.97
CA LEU A 67 6.50 -3.02 -8.43
C LEU A 67 6.57 -1.58 -8.97
N PRO A 68 7.17 -1.38 -10.16
CA PRO A 68 7.22 -0.07 -10.77
C PRO A 68 5.80 0.44 -11.08
N LEU A 69 5.69 1.76 -11.24
CA LEU A 69 4.52 2.34 -11.85
C LEU A 69 4.47 1.91 -13.32
N TYR A 70 3.29 1.49 -13.78
CA TYR A 70 3.04 1.09 -15.15
C TYR A 70 2.19 2.15 -15.86
N HIS A 71 1.86 1.91 -17.14
CA HIS A 71 1.18 2.92 -17.95
C HIS A 71 -0.22 3.26 -17.44
N ASP A 72 -0.93 2.32 -16.80
CA ASP A 72 -2.24 2.57 -16.18
C ASP A 72 -2.17 3.51 -14.96
N ASP A 73 -1.01 3.65 -14.32
CA ASP A 73 -0.82 4.68 -13.29
C ASP A 73 -0.95 6.09 -13.87
N THR A 74 -0.62 6.28 -15.16
CA THR A 74 -0.84 7.58 -15.84
C THR A 74 -2.33 7.88 -15.97
N LEU A 75 -3.16 6.88 -16.25
CA LEU A 75 -4.61 7.04 -16.32
C LEU A 75 -5.17 7.46 -14.96
N ARG A 76 -4.84 6.70 -13.90
CA ARG A 76 -5.25 7.02 -12.53
C ARG A 76 -4.82 8.43 -12.10
N MET A 77 -3.57 8.80 -12.37
CA MET A 77 -3.05 10.12 -12.01
C MET A 77 -3.65 11.27 -12.86
N SER A 78 -4.25 10.96 -14.01
CA SER A 78 -4.92 11.95 -14.86
C SER A 78 -6.37 12.20 -14.47
N GLU A 79 -6.95 11.41 -13.56
CA GLU A 79 -8.31 11.60 -13.08
C GLU A 79 -8.52 13.01 -12.49
N PRO A 80 -9.69 13.62 -12.72
CA PRO A 80 -10.04 14.89 -12.10
C PRO A 80 -9.98 14.80 -10.57
N CYS A 81 -9.43 15.84 -9.95
CA CYS A 81 -9.32 15.90 -8.50
C CYS A 81 -9.44 17.35 -8.03
N GLU A 82 -9.93 17.53 -6.81
CA GLU A 82 -9.97 18.81 -6.12
C GLU A 82 -9.09 18.71 -4.87
N ASP A 83 -8.48 19.82 -4.45
CA ASP A 83 -7.71 19.82 -3.20
C ASP A 83 -8.63 19.69 -1.98
N ALA A 84 -8.02 19.40 -0.84
CA ALA A 84 -8.71 19.42 0.43
C ALA A 84 -9.20 20.84 0.75
N ASN A 85 -10.44 20.96 1.22
CA ASN A 85 -10.97 22.23 1.70
C ASN A 85 -10.09 22.81 2.81
N VAL A 86 -9.83 24.12 2.77
CA VAL A 86 -9.02 24.80 3.81
C VAL A 86 -9.70 24.66 5.17
N ARG A 87 -8.97 24.10 6.14
CA ARG A 87 -9.44 23.84 7.51
C ARG A 87 -8.31 23.96 8.53
N GLN A 88 -8.68 24.28 9.77
CA GLN A 88 -7.79 24.18 10.93
C GLN A 88 -8.11 22.90 11.68
N TRP A 89 -7.07 22.17 12.06
CA TRP A 89 -7.20 20.88 12.74
C TRP A 89 -6.55 20.92 14.12
N ARG A 90 -7.20 20.27 15.08
CA ARG A 90 -6.64 20.03 16.41
C ARG A 90 -6.80 18.55 16.74
N PHE A 91 -5.70 17.88 17.01
CA PHE A 91 -5.70 16.44 17.32
C PHE A 91 -5.79 16.24 18.83
N GLU A 92 -6.99 15.96 19.32
CA GLU A 92 -7.22 15.57 20.72
C GLU A 92 -7.40 14.07 20.85
N THR A 93 -8.00 13.45 19.84
CA THR A 93 -8.36 12.02 19.80
C THR A 93 -7.82 11.32 18.56
N GLU A 94 -7.88 9.99 18.55
CA GLU A 94 -7.59 9.19 17.34
C GLU A 94 -8.54 9.55 16.19
N ALA A 95 -9.81 9.82 16.49
CA ALA A 95 -10.81 10.18 15.50
C ALA A 95 -10.47 11.50 14.80
N ASP A 96 -9.84 12.46 15.48
CA ASP A 96 -9.36 13.69 14.85
C ASP A 96 -8.23 13.42 13.85
N CYS A 97 -7.30 12.53 14.21
CA CYS A 97 -6.22 12.08 13.32
C CYS A 97 -6.78 11.32 12.11
N GLU A 98 -7.78 10.47 12.33
CA GLU A 98 -8.47 9.72 11.26
C GLU A 98 -9.17 10.68 10.30
N ASN A 99 -9.97 11.62 10.82
CA ASN A 99 -10.70 12.59 10.01
C ASN A 99 -9.75 13.47 9.18
N TRP A 100 -8.62 13.88 9.75
CA TRP A 100 -7.59 14.60 9.02
C TRP A 100 -6.96 13.75 7.93
N PHE A 101 -6.62 12.49 8.24
CA PHE A 101 -6.04 11.59 7.25
C PHE A 101 -7.00 11.37 6.08
N HIS A 102 -8.29 11.23 6.36
CA HIS A 102 -9.31 11.13 5.31
C HIS A 102 -9.37 12.38 4.43
N ALA A 103 -9.50 13.56 5.06
CA ALA A 103 -9.63 14.82 4.34
C ALA A 103 -8.37 15.18 3.53
N GLU A 104 -7.19 15.00 4.12
CA GLU A 104 -5.93 15.51 3.56
C GLU A 104 -5.16 14.50 2.73
N VAL A 105 -5.44 13.19 2.89
CA VAL A 105 -4.66 12.12 2.28
C VAL A 105 -5.56 11.17 1.50
N SER A 106 -6.45 10.45 2.19
CA SER A 106 -7.28 9.40 1.58
C SER A 106 -8.11 9.93 0.43
N ASN A 107 -8.94 10.95 0.66
CA ASN A 107 -9.90 11.43 -0.35
C ASN A 107 -9.21 11.92 -1.63
N ILE A 108 -8.04 12.54 -1.49
CA ILE A 108 -7.22 13.00 -2.63
C ILE A 108 -6.68 11.80 -3.41
N VAL A 109 -6.15 10.79 -2.71
CA VAL A 109 -5.66 9.56 -3.37
C VAL A 109 -6.81 8.80 -4.02
N MET A 110 -7.97 8.72 -3.38
CA MET A 110 -9.14 8.01 -3.87
C MET A 110 -9.72 8.62 -5.16
N ALA A 111 -9.48 9.92 -5.43
CA ALA A 111 -9.81 10.52 -6.72
C ALA A 111 -9.08 9.84 -7.89
N ALA A 112 -7.87 9.31 -7.69
CA ALA A 112 -7.15 8.54 -8.71
C ALA A 112 -7.72 7.13 -8.93
N TRP A 113 -8.59 6.65 -8.03
CA TRP A 113 -9.13 5.29 -8.03
C TRP A 113 -10.66 5.28 -8.22
N THR A 114 -11.17 6.26 -8.95
CA THR A 114 -12.59 6.37 -9.33
C THR A 114 -12.97 5.35 -10.40
N ALA A 115 -12.09 5.15 -11.39
CA ALA A 115 -12.39 4.38 -12.61
C ALA A 115 -11.44 3.19 -12.89
N TYR A 116 -10.14 3.27 -12.53
CA TYR A 116 -9.12 2.36 -13.07
C TYR A 116 -8.31 1.55 -12.04
N PRO A 117 -8.88 0.52 -11.39
CA PRO A 117 -10.31 0.26 -11.21
C PRO A 117 -10.90 1.16 -10.12
N THR A 118 -12.22 1.10 -9.93
CA THR A 118 -12.85 1.71 -8.76
C THR A 118 -12.38 1.04 -7.48
N VAL A 119 -11.95 1.85 -6.50
CA VAL A 119 -11.63 1.42 -5.15
C VAL A 119 -12.64 2.02 -4.18
N MET A 120 -13.08 1.21 -3.24
CA MET A 120 -13.91 1.61 -2.10
C MET A 120 -13.04 1.73 -0.86
N GLN A 121 -13.21 2.84 -0.15
CA GLN A 121 -12.72 3.01 1.22
C GLN A 121 -13.85 2.70 2.20
N LEU A 122 -13.55 1.94 3.24
CA LEU A 122 -14.46 1.62 4.33
C LEU A 122 -13.80 2.00 5.66
N SER A 123 -14.56 2.63 6.54
CA SER A 123 -14.14 2.90 7.92
C SER A 123 -14.65 1.81 8.85
N GLN A 124 -13.85 1.48 9.87
CA GLN A 124 -14.23 0.53 10.93
C GLN A 124 -14.73 -0.82 10.37
N SER A 125 -14.06 -1.32 9.34
CA SER A 125 -14.45 -2.55 8.65
C SER A 125 -13.98 -3.76 9.44
N LYS A 126 -14.77 -4.84 9.40
CA LYS A 126 -14.35 -6.16 9.89
C LYS A 126 -13.52 -6.91 8.83
N PRO A 127 -12.70 -7.90 9.24
CA PRO A 127 -12.00 -8.76 8.29
C PRO A 127 -12.97 -9.64 7.48
N PRO A 128 -12.54 -10.14 6.31
CA PRO A 128 -13.36 -10.95 5.41
C PRO A 128 -13.45 -12.42 5.87
N THR A 129 -13.85 -12.65 7.12
CA THR A 129 -13.95 -14.00 7.72
C THR A 129 -15.39 -14.32 8.12
N ALA A 130 -15.79 -15.59 8.02
CA ALA A 130 -17.14 -16.05 8.36
C ALA A 130 -17.46 -16.03 9.87
N GLY A 131 -16.46 -15.87 10.74
CA GLY A 131 -16.63 -15.88 12.20
C GLY A 131 -16.84 -14.49 12.82
N PRO A 132 -17.44 -14.41 14.02
CA PRO A 132 -17.52 -13.17 14.77
C PRO A 132 -16.12 -12.77 15.26
N ILE A 133 -15.58 -11.72 14.66
CA ILE A 133 -14.34 -11.08 15.06
C ILE A 133 -14.68 -9.67 15.55
N PRO A 134 -14.45 -9.33 16.84
CA PRO A 134 -14.74 -7.99 17.37
C PRO A 134 -13.81 -6.91 16.81
N GLU A 135 -12.64 -7.29 16.30
CA GLU A 135 -11.62 -6.36 15.85
C GLU A 135 -11.93 -5.77 14.47
N THR A 136 -12.00 -4.45 14.42
CA THR A 136 -12.09 -3.64 13.20
C THR A 136 -10.74 -3.02 12.89
N ALA A 137 -10.48 -2.81 11.61
CA ALA A 137 -9.44 -1.90 11.16
C ALA A 137 -10.08 -0.53 10.92
N ASP A 138 -9.37 0.53 11.27
CA ASP A 138 -9.90 1.89 11.10
C ASP A 138 -10.20 2.18 9.64
N ILE A 139 -9.32 1.73 8.72
CA ILE A 139 -9.44 2.00 7.28
C ILE A 139 -9.18 0.72 6.48
N VAL A 140 -10.07 0.40 5.54
CA VAL A 140 -9.85 -0.67 4.56
C VAL A 140 -10.11 -0.13 3.15
N TYR A 141 -9.14 -0.32 2.26
CA TYR A 141 -9.31 -0.05 0.83
C TYR A 141 -9.53 -1.38 0.11
N SER A 142 -10.51 -1.43 -0.78
CA SER A 142 -10.86 -2.65 -1.49
C SER A 142 -11.43 -2.36 -2.86
N THR A 143 -11.32 -3.31 -3.78
CA THR A 143 -12.01 -3.28 -5.06
C THR A 143 -12.91 -4.51 -5.19
N LYS A 144 -13.88 -4.44 -6.08
CA LYS A 144 -14.77 -5.56 -6.38
C LYS A 144 -14.53 -6.00 -7.82
N ILE A 145 -14.32 -7.29 -8.01
CA ILE A 145 -14.10 -7.90 -9.33
C ILE A 145 -15.06 -9.06 -9.47
N GLY A 146 -15.96 -8.95 -10.43
CA GLY A 146 -17.17 -9.77 -10.45
C GLY A 146 -17.92 -9.64 -9.11
N ASN A 147 -18.10 -10.75 -8.41
CA ASN A 147 -18.80 -10.79 -7.11
C ASN A 147 -17.87 -10.88 -5.89
N THR A 148 -16.56 -10.81 -6.09
CA THR A 148 -15.58 -10.99 -5.02
C THR A 148 -14.97 -9.66 -4.61
N LYS A 149 -14.95 -9.40 -3.30
CA LYS A 149 -14.26 -8.25 -2.71
C LYS A 149 -12.79 -8.60 -2.49
N HIS A 150 -11.90 -7.76 -3.00
CA HIS A 150 -10.46 -7.88 -2.84
C HIS A 150 -9.92 -6.70 -2.05
N ILE A 151 -9.25 -6.97 -0.92
CA ILE A 151 -8.67 -5.93 -0.06
C ILE A 151 -7.33 -5.51 -0.64
N LEU A 152 -7.14 -4.21 -0.85
CA LEU A 152 -5.89 -3.65 -1.39
C LEU A 152 -4.93 -3.27 -0.29
N ALA A 153 -5.42 -2.60 0.76
CA ALA A 153 -4.62 -2.20 1.91
C ALA A 153 -5.49 -2.06 3.16
N VAL A 154 -4.86 -2.21 4.32
CA VAL A 154 -5.48 -2.06 5.64
C VAL A 154 -4.71 -1.04 6.46
N GLY A 155 -5.44 -0.13 7.11
CA GLY A 155 -4.90 0.98 7.86
C GLY A 155 -5.41 1.00 9.28
N GLU A 156 -4.53 1.42 10.18
CA GLU A 156 -4.87 1.76 11.57
C GLU A 156 -4.39 3.19 11.88
N ILE A 157 -5.18 3.91 12.66
CA ILE A 157 -4.84 5.21 13.20
C ILE A 157 -4.48 5.03 14.68
N LYS A 158 -3.29 5.49 15.08
CA LYS A 158 -2.79 5.34 16.45
C LYS A 158 -2.13 6.62 16.92
N LYS A 159 -2.86 7.54 17.52
CA LYS A 159 -2.35 8.88 17.86
C LYS A 159 -1.03 8.85 18.66
N SER A 160 -0.01 9.50 18.10
CA SER A 160 1.31 9.75 18.69
C SER A 160 2.07 8.51 19.18
N VAL A 161 1.89 7.34 18.55
CA VAL A 161 2.55 6.10 19.02
C VAL A 161 3.87 5.76 18.32
N ILE A 162 4.13 6.28 17.11
CA ILE A 162 5.24 5.80 16.27
C ILE A 162 6.55 6.46 16.71
N ASP A 163 7.49 5.62 17.16
CA ASP A 163 8.88 6.06 17.33
C ASP A 163 9.63 5.95 16.00
N ARG A 164 9.74 7.09 15.31
CA ARG A 164 10.43 7.17 14.02
C ARG A 164 11.85 6.58 14.06
N GLY A 165 12.62 6.82 15.12
CA GLY A 165 13.99 6.35 15.22
C GLY A 165 14.08 4.82 15.28
N ALA A 166 13.19 4.20 16.07
CA ALA A 166 13.11 2.74 16.17
C ALA A 166 12.74 2.09 14.82
N TRP A 167 11.71 2.60 14.14
CA TRP A 167 11.30 2.05 12.84
C TRP A 167 12.32 2.31 11.74
N GLN A 168 12.95 3.49 11.71
CA GLN A 168 13.93 3.86 10.68
C GLN A 168 15.26 3.13 10.82
N SER A 169 15.64 2.77 12.05
CA SER A 169 16.82 1.91 12.29
C SER A 169 16.55 0.43 12.00
N GLY A 170 15.29 0.04 11.82
CA GLY A 170 14.87 -1.37 11.72
C GLY A 170 14.97 -2.13 13.04
N GLN A 171 15.27 -1.47 14.15
CA GLN A 171 15.45 -2.07 15.47
C GLN A 171 14.28 -1.68 16.39
N LEU A 172 13.31 -2.60 16.53
CA LEU A 172 12.18 -2.41 17.43
C LEU A 172 12.52 -2.95 18.83
N PRO A 173 12.56 -2.11 19.88
CA PRO A 173 12.96 -2.54 21.23
C PRO A 173 12.08 -3.66 21.79
N VAL A 174 12.71 -4.71 22.30
CA VAL A 174 12.03 -5.85 22.94
C VAL A 174 11.33 -5.41 24.22
N GLY A 175 10.11 -5.89 24.44
CA GLY A 175 9.22 -5.53 25.54
C GLY A 175 8.54 -4.15 25.38
N GLY A 176 8.96 -3.37 24.39
CA GLY A 176 8.52 -1.98 24.19
C GLY A 176 7.22 -1.82 23.42
N GLU A 177 6.75 -0.58 23.35
CA GLU A 177 5.52 -0.20 22.63
C GLU A 177 5.62 -0.45 21.12
N GLN A 178 6.79 -0.21 20.51
CA GLN A 178 6.98 -0.44 19.07
C GLN A 178 6.89 -1.93 18.73
N GLN A 179 7.36 -2.81 19.62
CA GLN A 179 7.15 -4.24 19.45
C GLN A 179 5.65 -4.59 19.44
N ARG A 180 4.87 -4.03 20.38
CA ARG A 180 3.41 -4.26 20.45
C ARG A 180 2.70 -3.73 19.21
N LEU A 181 3.08 -2.54 18.74
CA LEU A 181 2.59 -1.98 17.49
C LEU A 181 2.89 -2.92 16.32
N SER A 182 4.12 -3.42 16.20
CA SER A 182 4.49 -4.36 15.13
C SER A 182 3.69 -5.66 15.15
N GLN A 183 3.37 -6.18 16.33
CA GLN A 183 2.54 -7.37 16.50
C GLN A 183 1.10 -7.11 16.05
N GLU A 184 0.55 -5.94 16.40
CA GLU A 184 -0.78 -5.51 15.97
C GLU A 184 -0.85 -5.36 14.45
N LEU A 185 0.13 -4.69 13.83
CA LEU A 185 0.18 -4.50 12.37
C LEU A 185 0.36 -5.81 11.59
N ARG A 186 1.18 -6.75 12.09
CA ARG A 186 1.27 -8.10 11.50
C ARG A 186 -0.07 -8.82 11.52
N GLN A 187 -0.82 -8.68 12.61
CA GLN A 187 -2.10 -9.33 12.68
C GLN A 187 -3.15 -8.73 11.77
N TYR A 188 -3.13 -7.41 11.56
CA TYR A 188 -3.96 -6.81 10.53
C TYR A 188 -3.65 -7.44 9.17
N ALA A 189 -2.38 -7.63 8.83
CA ALA A 189 -2.00 -8.29 7.59
C ALA A 189 -2.58 -9.71 7.48
N ARG A 190 -2.45 -10.51 8.55
CA ARG A 190 -2.94 -11.90 8.59
C ARG A 190 -4.46 -11.98 8.51
N ARG A 191 -5.18 -11.26 9.38
CA ARG A 191 -6.64 -11.37 9.50
C ARG A 191 -7.39 -10.83 8.30
N TYR A 192 -6.87 -9.77 7.70
CA TYR A 192 -7.45 -9.18 6.49
C TYR A 192 -6.90 -9.81 5.21
N GLN A 193 -6.00 -10.79 5.33
CA GLN A 193 -5.39 -11.47 4.19
C GLN A 193 -4.73 -10.48 3.21
N CYS A 194 -4.10 -9.46 3.77
CA CYS A 194 -3.60 -8.30 3.06
C CYS A 194 -2.18 -7.94 3.51
N PRO A 195 -1.15 -8.30 2.74
CA PRO A 195 0.23 -7.96 3.06
C PRO A 195 0.53 -6.46 3.07
N GLN A 196 -0.35 -5.62 2.52
CA GLN A 196 -0.22 -4.17 2.45
C GLN A 196 -0.90 -3.53 3.67
N VAL A 197 -0.10 -3.08 4.64
CA VAL A 197 -0.58 -2.48 5.89
C VAL A 197 0.01 -1.09 6.06
N PHE A 198 -0.75 -0.16 6.62
CA PHE A 198 -0.21 1.12 7.07
C PHE A 198 -0.68 1.49 8.46
N CYS A 199 0.07 2.38 9.11
CA CYS A 199 -0.28 2.96 10.40
C CYS A 199 0.02 4.45 10.36
N PHE A 200 -0.93 5.29 10.78
CA PHE A 200 -0.72 6.72 10.88
C PHE A 200 -0.95 7.20 12.32
N ASP A 201 -0.06 8.01 12.86
CA ASP A 201 -0.15 8.49 14.25
C ASP A 201 -0.43 10.00 14.39
N GLY A 202 -0.77 10.68 13.29
CA GLY A 202 -0.92 12.13 13.25
C GLY A 202 0.34 12.85 12.77
N GLU A 203 1.53 12.25 12.91
CA GLU A 203 2.81 12.88 12.55
C GLU A 203 3.62 12.04 11.54
N THR A 204 3.46 10.72 11.57
CA THR A 204 4.20 9.76 10.77
C THR A 204 3.26 8.72 10.18
N LEU A 205 3.45 8.39 8.91
CA LEU A 205 2.86 7.25 8.24
C LEU A 205 3.91 6.14 8.14
N LEU A 206 3.63 5.00 8.76
CA LEU A 206 4.31 3.73 8.44
C LEU A 206 3.59 3.08 7.28
N VAL A 207 4.32 2.73 6.23
CA VAL A 207 3.85 1.86 5.15
C VAL A 207 4.60 0.55 5.25
N LEU A 208 3.88 -0.58 5.24
CA LEU A 208 4.43 -1.91 5.40
C LEU A 208 3.98 -2.84 4.28
N GLN A 209 4.89 -3.70 3.83
CA GLN A 209 4.57 -4.83 2.97
C GLN A 209 5.23 -6.11 3.50
N PHE A 210 4.41 -7.10 3.83
CA PHE A 210 4.87 -8.44 4.22
C PHE A 210 5.25 -9.24 2.96
N ARG A 211 6.54 -9.53 2.75
CA ARG A 211 7.02 -10.29 1.58
C ARG A 211 6.81 -11.79 1.80
N VAL A 212 5.65 -12.28 1.39
CA VAL A 212 5.25 -13.68 1.59
C VAL A 212 4.81 -14.35 0.29
N ALA A 213 5.20 -15.60 0.09
CA ALA A 213 4.74 -16.41 -1.03
C ALA A 213 3.32 -16.94 -0.81
N THR A 214 2.92 -17.17 0.45
CA THR A 214 1.60 -17.66 0.85
C THR A 214 1.10 -16.87 2.05
N LEU A 215 -0.22 -16.91 2.29
CA LEU A 215 -0.83 -16.18 3.39
C LEU A 215 -0.33 -16.65 4.78
N ASP A 216 -0.03 -17.94 4.95
CA ASP A 216 0.42 -18.50 6.24
C ASP A 216 1.81 -18.01 6.64
N ALA A 217 2.67 -17.69 5.67
CA ALA A 217 4.00 -17.16 5.94
C ALA A 217 4.00 -15.76 6.60
N ILE A 218 2.84 -15.09 6.68
CA ILE A 218 2.69 -13.84 7.45
C ILE A 218 2.93 -14.08 8.95
N ASP A 219 2.66 -15.29 9.47
CA ASP A 219 2.83 -15.58 10.90
C ASP A 219 4.27 -15.99 11.26
N GLU A 220 5.17 -16.06 10.28
CA GLU A 220 6.56 -16.46 10.49
C GLU A 220 7.41 -15.32 11.07
N ALA A 221 8.29 -15.65 12.03
CA ALA A 221 9.15 -14.66 12.70
C ALA A 221 10.13 -13.98 11.72
N ASN A 222 10.66 -14.77 10.79
CA ASN A 222 11.62 -14.37 9.77
C ASN A 222 10.96 -13.77 8.51
N CYS A 223 9.63 -13.67 8.47
CA CYS A 223 8.90 -12.98 7.40
C CYS A 223 9.51 -11.59 7.19
N ARG A 224 10.04 -11.36 5.98
CA ARG A 224 10.66 -10.10 5.59
C ARG A 224 9.56 -9.05 5.38
N VAL A 225 9.70 -7.89 5.99
CA VAL A 225 8.72 -6.80 5.89
C VAL A 225 9.42 -5.56 5.36
N ASP A 226 8.99 -5.08 4.20
CA ASP A 226 9.41 -3.76 3.71
C ASP A 226 8.73 -2.68 4.54
N CYS A 227 9.48 -1.63 4.88
CA CYS A 227 8.98 -0.54 5.71
C CYS A 227 9.43 0.82 5.18
N TRP A 228 8.47 1.74 5.08
CA TRP A 228 8.71 3.15 4.84
C TRP A 228 8.20 3.96 6.02
N VAL A 229 9.06 4.84 6.55
CA VAL A 229 8.73 5.78 7.63
C VAL A 229 8.59 7.17 7.01
N ILE A 230 7.36 7.64 6.78
CA ILE A 230 7.09 8.90 6.09
C ILE A 230 6.56 9.94 7.09
N PRO A 231 7.38 10.88 7.57
CA PRO A 231 6.88 11.97 8.39
C PRO A 231 6.08 12.93 7.51
N VAL A 232 5.04 13.56 8.08
CA VAL A 232 4.24 14.51 7.32
C VAL A 232 5.04 15.75 6.91
N ARG A 233 5.99 16.15 7.76
CA ARG A 233 6.91 17.28 7.54
C ARG A 233 8.34 16.76 7.39
N ASN A 234 9.17 17.53 6.70
CA ASN A 234 10.58 17.21 6.45
C ASN A 234 10.77 15.87 5.73
N SER A 235 9.93 15.59 4.74
CA SER A 235 10.14 14.50 3.78
C SER A 235 10.00 15.03 2.37
N THR A 236 10.75 14.47 1.43
CA THR A 236 10.53 14.70 -0.02
C THR A 236 9.31 13.94 -0.54
N THR A 237 8.81 12.98 0.23
CA THR A 237 7.69 12.13 -0.14
C THR A 237 6.44 12.59 0.60
N THR A 238 5.35 12.74 -0.14
CA THR A 238 4.05 13.09 0.44
C THR A 238 3.37 11.84 1.01
N LEU A 239 2.53 12.01 2.04
CA LEU A 239 1.69 10.92 2.54
C LEU A 239 0.77 10.37 1.45
N ARG A 240 0.24 11.28 0.60
CA ARG A 240 -0.63 10.96 -0.52
C ARG A 240 0.07 10.02 -1.50
N TYR A 241 1.31 10.32 -1.87
CA TYR A 241 2.08 9.46 -2.77
C TYR A 241 2.42 8.11 -2.14
N ALA A 242 2.77 8.08 -0.86
CA ALA A 242 3.04 6.83 -0.14
C ALA A 242 1.79 5.92 -0.09
N LEU A 243 0.62 6.49 0.22
CA LEU A 243 -0.65 5.76 0.18
C LEU A 243 -0.99 5.29 -1.24
N TYR A 244 -0.83 6.16 -2.25
CA TYR A 244 -1.04 5.78 -3.65
C TYR A 244 -0.18 4.57 -4.05
N ARG A 245 1.12 4.60 -3.74
CA ARG A 245 2.05 3.49 -4.02
C ARG A 245 1.62 2.20 -3.32
N LEU A 246 1.16 2.28 -2.06
CA LEU A 246 0.65 1.13 -1.33
C LEU A 246 -0.61 0.54 -1.99
N LEU A 247 -1.57 1.39 -2.40
CA LEU A 247 -2.78 0.95 -3.10
C LEU A 247 -2.46 0.34 -4.46
N THR A 248 -1.54 0.93 -5.23
CA THR A 248 -1.06 0.35 -6.49
C THR A 248 -0.46 -1.03 -6.27
N GLN A 249 0.38 -1.18 -5.25
CA GLN A 249 0.98 -2.47 -4.94
C GLN A 249 -0.07 -3.51 -4.50
N GLY A 250 -1.01 -3.12 -3.64
CA GLY A 250 -2.16 -3.95 -3.26
C GLY A 250 -3.01 -4.35 -4.47
N TRP A 251 -3.18 -3.44 -5.43
CA TRP A 251 -3.85 -3.72 -6.68
C TRP A 251 -3.12 -4.77 -7.50
N ARG A 252 -1.80 -4.62 -7.69
CA ARG A 252 -0.98 -5.59 -8.47
C ARG A 252 -1.04 -6.98 -7.88
N ARG A 253 -1.04 -7.06 -6.55
CA ARG A 253 -1.26 -8.31 -5.81
C ARG A 253 -2.59 -8.94 -6.19
N CYS A 254 -3.69 -8.20 -6.11
CA CYS A 254 -5.01 -8.72 -6.43
C CYS A 254 -5.12 -9.18 -7.88
N GLN A 255 -4.57 -8.41 -8.84
CA GLN A 255 -4.47 -8.83 -10.24
C GLN A 255 -3.77 -10.18 -10.39
N GLY A 256 -2.64 -10.38 -9.70
CA GLY A 256 -1.90 -11.65 -9.77
C GLY A 256 -2.59 -12.81 -9.05
N VAL A 257 -3.35 -12.57 -7.97
CA VAL A 257 -4.12 -13.62 -7.28
C VAL A 257 -5.25 -14.17 -8.15
N MET A 258 -5.82 -13.34 -9.03
CA MET A 258 -6.87 -13.76 -9.96
C MET A 258 -6.32 -14.31 -11.28
N ALA A 259 -5.02 -14.18 -11.52
CA ALA A 259 -4.39 -14.64 -12.74
C ALA A 259 -4.29 -16.18 -12.73
N GLU A 260 -4.59 -16.79 -13.87
CA GLU A 260 -4.33 -18.22 -14.07
C GLU A 260 -2.82 -18.48 -14.19
N GLU A 261 -2.47 -19.76 -14.24
CA GLU A 261 -1.12 -20.19 -14.62
C GLU A 261 -0.81 -19.68 -16.02
N ILE A 262 0.40 -19.13 -16.20
CA ILE A 262 0.80 -18.51 -17.47
C ILE A 262 2.00 -19.26 -18.07
N THR A 263 1.92 -19.51 -19.38
CA THR A 263 3.04 -20.00 -20.19
C THR A 263 3.48 -18.91 -21.15
N VAL A 264 4.74 -18.51 -21.08
CA VAL A 264 5.36 -17.52 -21.98
C VAL A 264 6.52 -18.23 -22.66
N ASP A 265 6.49 -18.26 -23.99
CA ASP A 265 7.53 -18.88 -24.82
C ASP A 265 7.95 -20.30 -24.37
N GLY A 266 6.94 -21.16 -24.14
CA GLY A 266 7.14 -22.56 -23.74
C GLY A 266 7.53 -22.79 -22.28
N ILE A 267 7.70 -21.74 -21.48
CA ILE A 267 8.03 -21.84 -20.06
C ILE A 267 6.80 -21.47 -19.24
N THR A 268 6.42 -22.35 -18.32
CA THR A 268 5.29 -22.15 -17.41
C THR A 268 5.77 -21.56 -16.08
N SER A 269 5.03 -20.58 -15.55
CA SER A 269 5.31 -20.01 -14.23
C SER A 269 5.18 -21.09 -13.14
N ALA A 270 6.13 -21.17 -12.21
CA ALA A 270 6.13 -22.18 -11.16
C ALA A 270 5.13 -21.86 -10.03
N TYR A 271 5.06 -20.59 -9.63
CA TYR A 271 4.10 -20.09 -8.64
C TYR A 271 4.02 -18.57 -8.72
N ARG A 272 3.19 -17.95 -7.86
CA ARG A 272 3.08 -16.50 -7.72
C ARG A 272 3.36 -16.08 -6.30
N GLU A 273 4.03 -14.94 -6.13
CA GLU A 273 4.22 -14.35 -4.82
C GLU A 273 2.91 -13.73 -4.32
N PHE A 274 2.42 -14.16 -3.15
CA PHE A 274 1.18 -13.65 -2.59
C PHE A 274 1.19 -12.15 -2.28
N TYR A 275 2.35 -11.52 -2.06
CA TYR A 275 2.40 -10.10 -1.67
C TYR A 275 2.36 -9.11 -2.84
N ASN A 276 2.77 -9.49 -4.05
CA ASN A 276 2.83 -8.59 -5.21
C ASN A 276 2.17 -9.16 -6.48
N GLY A 277 1.72 -10.42 -6.44
CA GLY A 277 1.07 -11.09 -7.57
C GLY A 277 2.00 -11.48 -8.72
N ARG A 278 3.31 -11.27 -8.59
CA ARG A 278 4.29 -11.53 -9.65
C ARG A 278 4.50 -13.04 -9.81
N PRO A 279 4.47 -13.58 -11.04
CA PRO A 279 4.84 -14.96 -11.28
C PRO A 279 6.35 -15.16 -11.13
N ILE A 280 6.71 -16.33 -10.63
CA ILE A 280 8.08 -16.79 -10.46
C ILE A 280 8.32 -17.92 -11.45
N TRP A 281 9.38 -17.79 -12.22
CA TRP A 281 9.84 -18.77 -13.20
C TRP A 281 10.88 -19.68 -12.56
N ARG A 282 10.89 -20.96 -12.94
CA ARG A 282 11.92 -21.90 -12.52
C ARG A 282 12.79 -22.27 -13.71
N VAL A 283 14.08 -21.96 -13.62
CA VAL A 283 15.07 -22.12 -14.69
C VAL A 283 16.29 -22.77 -14.08
N ASP A 284 16.71 -23.93 -14.59
CA ASP A 284 17.85 -24.70 -14.08
C ASP A 284 17.82 -24.93 -12.56
N GLY A 285 16.62 -25.14 -12.00
CA GLY A 285 16.39 -25.34 -10.57
C GLY A 285 16.36 -24.07 -9.71
N ALA A 286 16.68 -22.91 -10.27
CA ALA A 286 16.62 -21.61 -9.61
C ALA A 286 15.28 -20.90 -9.87
N ASN A 287 14.79 -20.17 -8.86
CA ASN A 287 13.59 -19.35 -8.97
C ASN A 287 13.97 -17.91 -9.35
N THR A 288 13.32 -17.34 -10.37
CA THR A 288 13.56 -15.96 -10.81
C THR A 288 12.24 -15.24 -11.08
N ALA A 289 12.22 -13.95 -10.75
CA ALA A 289 11.09 -13.07 -11.04
C ALA A 289 11.15 -12.45 -12.46
N LEU A 290 12.31 -12.54 -13.12
CA LEU A 290 12.53 -12.12 -14.50
C LEU A 290 12.29 -13.29 -15.44
N HIS A 291 11.64 -13.05 -16.58
CA HIS A 291 11.45 -14.12 -17.55
C HIS A 291 12.81 -14.51 -18.18
N PRO A 292 13.14 -15.81 -18.27
CA PRO A 292 14.44 -16.28 -18.78
C PRO A 292 14.76 -15.83 -20.20
N HIS A 293 13.75 -15.75 -21.08
CA HIS A 293 13.94 -15.34 -22.48
C HIS A 293 13.82 -13.82 -22.69
N GLY A 294 13.91 -13.01 -21.62
CA GLY A 294 13.95 -11.55 -21.74
C GLY A 294 12.61 -10.85 -21.93
N TYR A 295 11.48 -11.56 -21.82
CA TYR A 295 10.17 -10.93 -21.81
C TYR A 295 10.02 -9.99 -20.61
N GLU A 296 9.49 -8.80 -20.85
CA GLU A 296 9.20 -7.82 -19.82
C GLU A 296 7.71 -7.84 -19.45
N ARG A 297 7.43 -7.80 -18.14
CA ARG A 297 6.06 -7.70 -17.65
C ARG A 297 5.62 -6.23 -17.61
N SER A 298 4.46 -5.93 -18.18
CA SER A 298 3.86 -4.60 -18.21
C SER A 298 2.34 -4.67 -18.07
N VAL A 299 1.67 -3.52 -17.95
CA VAL A 299 0.20 -3.44 -17.92
C VAL A 299 -0.28 -2.76 -19.19
N ASP A 300 -1.27 -3.37 -19.84
CA ASP A 300 -2.01 -2.73 -20.91
C ASP A 300 -2.94 -1.65 -20.36
N ALA A 301 -2.72 -0.38 -20.70
CA ALA A 301 -3.50 0.70 -20.10
C ALA A 301 -4.98 0.69 -20.47
N SER A 302 -5.32 0.19 -21.67
CA SER A 302 -6.71 0.21 -22.16
C SER A 302 -7.61 -0.79 -21.46
N THR A 303 -7.06 -1.95 -21.09
CA THR A 303 -7.81 -3.06 -20.49
C THR A 303 -7.47 -3.26 -19.02
N GLY A 304 -6.25 -2.87 -18.64
CA GLY A 304 -5.68 -3.13 -17.35
C GLY A 304 -5.08 -4.48 -17.13
N ALA A 305 -5.00 -5.27 -18.18
CA ALA A 305 -4.45 -6.60 -18.11
C ALA A 305 -2.92 -6.55 -17.97
N PHE A 306 -2.36 -7.42 -17.14
CA PHE A 306 -0.93 -7.71 -17.20
C PHE A 306 -0.60 -8.44 -18.50
N LYS A 307 0.54 -8.10 -19.08
CA LYS A 307 1.05 -8.74 -20.29
C LYS A 307 2.58 -8.85 -20.28
N TRP A 308 3.07 -9.83 -21.00
CA TRP A 308 4.49 -10.07 -21.26
C TRP A 308 4.82 -9.66 -22.69
N ARG A 309 5.85 -8.83 -22.86
CA ARG A 309 6.26 -8.26 -24.15
C ARG A 309 7.71 -8.58 -24.46
N LEU A 310 8.01 -8.88 -25.72
CA LEU A 310 9.36 -8.97 -26.27
C LEU A 310 9.29 -8.63 -27.75
N SER A 311 9.81 -7.47 -28.17
CA SER A 311 9.77 -7.08 -29.59
C SER A 311 10.62 -8.05 -30.43
N PRO A 312 10.15 -8.51 -31.61
CA PRO A 312 8.92 -8.15 -32.32
C PRO A 312 7.73 -9.10 -32.09
N TYR A 313 7.79 -9.96 -31.07
CA TYR A 313 6.76 -10.97 -30.82
C TYR A 313 5.45 -10.34 -30.30
N PRO A 314 4.29 -10.97 -30.56
CA PRO A 314 3.03 -10.53 -29.98
C PRO A 314 3.04 -10.54 -28.46
N ASP A 315 2.29 -9.61 -27.86
CA ASP A 315 2.07 -9.55 -26.42
C ASP A 315 1.31 -10.81 -25.93
N ILE A 316 1.73 -11.35 -24.78
CA ILE A 316 1.06 -12.48 -24.13
C ILE A 316 0.38 -11.98 -22.86
N PHE A 317 -0.95 -12.06 -22.81
CA PHE A 317 -1.73 -11.58 -21.68
C PHE A 317 -1.73 -12.58 -20.52
N GLU A 318 -1.37 -12.08 -19.34
CA GLU A 318 -1.32 -12.85 -18.09
C GLU A 318 -2.65 -12.80 -17.34
N THR A 319 -3.39 -11.69 -17.46
CA THR A 319 -4.70 -11.51 -16.82
C THR A 319 -5.74 -11.11 -17.84
N LEU A 320 -7.01 -11.30 -17.50
CA LEU A 320 -8.13 -10.76 -18.27
C LEU A 320 -8.17 -9.21 -18.18
N PRO A 321 -8.92 -8.54 -19.07
CA PRO A 321 -9.30 -7.13 -18.91
C PRO A 321 -10.07 -6.89 -17.61
N LEU A 322 -9.75 -5.81 -16.89
CA LEU A 322 -10.27 -5.55 -15.55
C LEU A 322 -11.01 -4.20 -15.42
N TRP A 323 -10.86 -3.27 -16.37
CA TRP A 323 -11.43 -1.91 -16.19
C TRP A 323 -12.96 -1.89 -16.33
N HIS A 324 -13.51 -2.90 -17.01
CA HIS A 324 -14.94 -3.01 -17.31
C HIS A 324 -15.59 -4.26 -16.68
N SER A 325 -14.92 -4.93 -15.75
CA SER A 325 -15.39 -6.19 -15.14
C SER A 325 -16.20 -5.99 -13.85
N GLN A 326 -16.86 -4.83 -13.70
CA GLN A 326 -17.70 -4.50 -12.54
C GLN A 326 -19.16 -4.91 -12.75
#